data_AF-A0A921ZNZ1-F1
#
_entry.id   AF-A0A921ZNZ1-F1
#
_cell.length_a   1.000
_cell.length_b   1.000
_cell.length_c   1.000
_cell.angle_alpha   90.00
_cell.angle_beta   90.00
_cell.angle_gamma   90.00
#
_symmetry.space_group_name_H-M   'P 1'
#
loop_
_entity.id
_entity.type
_entity.pdbx_description
1 polymer ?
#
loop_
_entity_poly.entity_id
_entity_poly.type
_entity_poly.pdbx_seq_one_letter_code
_entity_poly.pdbx_strand_id
1 'polypeptide(L)'
;MMLWYLVLCVSTVVARNTSEGVQDDTQIFDYYSMPALSELDDFDLCLRKPDAVYCIVDMVLLEDDTPLYQFIKNFSSSPYKKYMHSKLHRGVCASQNCGLNISYANASESTAVALKECLNTSIHQGYGLQVETLSVRYCKTKADSLPIDALDLTIGAILLALLLVNLGCSAYHFFWPGEKDEGNKYMLAFCVQKNWKALKHGGSAEGGLFKCFQALRFYTMVMILGLHSMIFIGYGYTANPEFIEESYDDFFKALLFNARVIVQIFFVMGGFLMAYKMLVYAETHPFTLKTVPMALVNRWLRLMPAVLVVMGLAMTWVPHLGSGPMWDAVVKRERDMCRSNWWQLVILMPNLFPFEHLCLPQAW
;
A
#
# COMPACT_ATOMS: atom_id res chain seq x y z
N MET A 1 24.92 -29.84 -34.56
CA MET A 1 26.26 -29.38 -34.18
C MET A 1 26.42 -27.94 -34.62
N MET A 2 26.00 -26.98 -33.79
CA MET A 2 26.30 -25.55 -33.93
C MET A 2 25.81 -24.86 -32.66
N LEU A 3 26.71 -24.75 -31.69
CA LEU A 3 26.47 -24.17 -30.38
C LEU A 3 27.61 -23.18 -30.14
N TRP A 4 27.44 -21.93 -30.55
CA TRP A 4 28.35 -20.84 -30.24
C TRP A 4 27.52 -19.56 -30.11
N TYR A 5 27.63 -18.91 -28.95
CA TYR A 5 27.58 -17.47 -28.67
C TYR A 5 26.95 -17.23 -27.29
N LEU A 6 27.80 -17.30 -26.27
CA LEU A 6 27.61 -16.62 -24.99
C LEU A 6 29.01 -16.15 -24.56
N VAL A 7 29.36 -14.93 -24.98
CA VAL A 7 30.54 -14.22 -24.49
C VAL A 7 30.06 -13.34 -23.34
N LEU A 8 30.36 -13.77 -22.11
CA LEU A 8 30.22 -12.97 -20.89
C LEU A 8 31.45 -12.07 -20.77
N CYS A 9 31.27 -10.75 -20.95
CA CYS A 9 32.25 -9.75 -20.54
C CYS A 9 32.15 -9.57 -19.01
N VAL A 10 33.11 -10.16 -18.29
CA VAL A 10 33.38 -9.80 -16.89
C VAL A 10 34.45 -8.71 -16.91
N SER A 11 34.03 -7.46 -16.76
CA SER A 11 34.95 -6.34 -16.52
C SER A 11 35.23 -6.27 -15.02
N THR A 12 36.43 -6.67 -14.61
CA THR A 12 36.98 -6.45 -13.28
C THR A 12 37.36 -4.98 -13.13
N VAL A 13 36.55 -4.21 -12.40
CA VAL A 13 36.93 -2.87 -11.93
C VAL A 13 37.83 -3.05 -10.71
N VAL A 14 39.13 -2.91 -10.91
CA VAL A 14 40.11 -2.79 -9.82
C VAL A 14 40.02 -1.37 -9.27
N ALA A 15 39.31 -1.19 -8.15
CA ALA A 15 39.38 0.03 -7.38
C ALA A 15 40.65 0.00 -6.52
N ARG A 16 41.64 0.85 -6.85
CA ARG A 16 42.76 1.18 -5.95
C ARG A 16 42.23 2.09 -4.85
N ASN A 17 42.20 1.60 -3.61
CA ASN A 17 42.00 2.44 -2.44
C ASN A 17 43.36 2.73 -1.81
N THR A 18 43.89 3.92 -2.08
CA THR A 18 44.95 4.54 -1.29
C THR A 18 44.40 5.85 -0.76
N SER A 19 44.01 5.87 0.51
CA SER A 19 43.90 7.11 1.28
C SER A 19 44.75 6.95 2.53
N GLU A 20 45.93 7.56 2.46
CA GLU A 20 46.75 7.92 3.61
C GLU A 20 45.95 8.86 4.53
N GLY A 21 46.23 8.77 5.82
CA GLY A 21 45.35 9.26 6.87
C GLY A 21 45.32 10.77 7.06
N VAL A 22 44.20 11.22 7.66
CA VAL A 22 44.15 12.31 8.62
C VAL A 22 43.20 11.83 9.72
N GLN A 23 43.74 11.57 10.91
CA GLN A 23 42.97 11.22 12.09
C GLN A 23 42.57 12.53 12.76
N ASP A 24 41.47 13.11 12.27
CA ASP A 24 40.81 14.24 12.91
C ASP A 24 39.97 13.70 14.07
N ASP A 25 40.05 14.33 15.24
CA ASP A 25 39.37 13.94 16.49
C ASP A 25 37.87 14.29 16.42
N THR A 26 37.25 13.91 15.31
CA THR A 26 35.85 14.13 14.99
C THR A 26 35.03 13.08 15.71
N GLN A 27 34.08 13.54 16.51
CA GLN A 27 33.05 12.70 17.10
C GLN A 27 32.42 11.85 15.98
N ILE A 28 32.71 10.54 15.98
CA ILE A 28 32.26 9.63 14.92
C ILE A 28 30.77 9.38 15.15
N PHE A 29 29.94 10.15 14.46
CA PHE A 29 28.50 9.86 14.39
C PHE A 29 28.26 8.68 13.45
N ASP A 30 27.41 7.76 13.89
CA ASP A 30 26.91 6.64 13.11
C ASP A 30 25.38 6.73 12.94
N TYR A 31 24.78 5.72 12.29
CA TYR A 31 23.33 5.69 12.08
C TYR A 31 22.54 5.76 13.40
N TYR A 32 23.02 5.05 14.43
CA TYR A 32 22.37 4.93 15.73
C TYR A 32 22.57 6.17 16.63
N SER A 33 23.46 7.07 16.23
CA SER A 33 23.63 8.39 16.86
C SER A 33 22.44 9.31 16.56
N MET A 34 21.71 9.07 15.47
CA MET A 34 20.52 9.85 15.12
C MET A 34 19.31 9.41 15.96
N PRO A 35 18.37 10.32 16.26
CA PRO A 35 17.08 9.93 16.84
C PRO A 35 16.34 8.93 15.95
N ALA A 36 15.65 7.98 16.56
CA ALA A 36 14.81 7.05 15.81
C ALA A 36 13.78 7.81 14.95
N LEU A 37 13.73 7.48 13.65
CA LEU A 37 12.83 8.13 12.69
C LEU A 37 11.37 8.02 13.12
N SER A 38 10.95 6.84 13.59
CA SER A 38 9.62 6.57 14.10
C SER A 38 9.71 5.83 15.42
N GLU A 39 9.03 6.33 16.45
CA GLU A 39 8.95 5.71 17.76
C GLU A 39 7.55 5.88 18.32
N LEU A 40 6.90 4.76 18.65
CA LEU A 40 5.51 4.74 19.08
C LEU A 40 5.41 4.03 20.42
N ASP A 41 4.78 4.70 21.38
CA ASP A 41 4.32 4.10 22.61
C ASP A 41 3.31 2.98 22.32
N ASP A 42 3.18 2.04 23.25
CA ASP A 42 2.19 0.96 23.15
C ASP A 42 0.76 1.53 23.20
N PHE A 43 0.13 1.58 22.03
CA PHE A 43 -1.21 2.13 21.82
C PHE A 43 -2.28 1.42 22.68
N ASP A 44 -2.26 0.09 22.68
CA ASP A 44 -3.25 -0.71 23.39
C ASP A 44 -3.07 -0.58 24.90
N LEU A 45 -1.82 -0.56 25.38
CA LEU A 45 -1.51 -0.36 26.78
C LEU A 45 -1.92 1.05 27.26
N CYS A 46 -1.69 2.07 26.43
CA CYS A 46 -2.07 3.45 26.74
C CYS A 46 -3.59 3.57 26.92
N LEU A 47 -4.38 3.09 25.94
CA LEU A 47 -5.84 3.23 25.91
C LEU A 47 -6.60 2.23 26.80
N ARG A 48 -5.91 1.37 27.56
CA ARG A 48 -6.55 0.61 28.65
C ARG A 48 -7.18 1.54 29.68
N LYS A 49 -6.50 2.66 29.98
CA LYS A 49 -6.99 3.70 30.89
C LYS A 49 -8.05 4.55 30.18
N PRO A 50 -9.24 4.73 30.78
CA PRO A 50 -10.36 5.40 30.12
C PRO A 50 -10.13 6.90 29.89
N ASP A 51 -9.24 7.51 30.67
CA ASP A 51 -8.87 8.92 30.64
C ASP A 51 -7.59 9.22 29.84
N ALA A 52 -6.98 8.18 29.26
CA ALA A 52 -5.77 8.35 28.47
C ALA A 52 -6.05 8.91 27.06
N VAL A 53 -5.12 9.76 26.62
CA VAL A 53 -5.06 10.32 25.28
C VAL A 53 -3.78 9.83 24.62
N TYR A 54 -3.90 9.23 23.44
CA TYR A 54 -2.79 8.83 22.60
C TYR A 54 -2.74 9.74 21.37
N CYS A 55 -1.59 10.35 21.08
CA CYS A 55 -1.44 11.29 19.97
C CYS A 55 -0.36 10.83 18.98
N ILE A 56 -0.63 11.00 17.69
CA ILE A 56 0.37 10.86 16.64
C ILE A 56 0.81 12.25 16.20
N VAL A 57 2.12 12.48 16.25
CA VAL A 57 2.73 13.78 15.95
C VAL A 57 3.90 13.62 14.98
N ASP A 58 4.03 14.61 14.10
CA ASP A 58 5.14 14.75 13.19
C ASP A 58 5.93 16.00 13.63
N MET A 59 7.23 15.85 13.88
CA MET A 59 8.10 16.94 14.33
C MET A 59 9.26 17.16 13.37
N VAL A 60 9.68 18.41 13.23
CA VAL A 60 10.82 18.82 12.42
C VAL A 60 11.89 19.38 13.34
N LEU A 61 13.09 18.83 13.22
CA LEU A 61 14.27 19.30 13.96
C LEU A 61 14.67 20.70 13.49
N LEU A 62 15.14 21.52 14.43
CA LEU A 62 15.66 22.85 14.17
C LEU A 62 16.95 22.76 13.36
N GLU A 63 17.01 23.54 12.29
CA GLU A 63 18.24 23.74 11.53
C GLU A 63 19.24 24.55 12.35
N ASP A 64 20.24 23.86 12.92
CA ASP A 64 21.32 24.47 13.68
C ASP A 64 22.72 23.96 13.26
N ASP A 65 23.76 24.57 13.84
CA ASP A 65 25.16 24.21 13.58
C ASP A 65 25.65 23.09 14.51
N THR A 66 24.75 22.34 15.16
CA THR A 66 25.19 21.22 16.00
C THR A 66 25.81 20.14 15.11
N PRO A 67 26.93 19.50 15.55
CA PRO A 67 27.59 18.48 14.75
C PRO A 67 26.68 17.33 14.35
N LEU A 68 25.77 16.92 15.25
CA LEU A 68 24.79 15.87 15.00
C LEU A 68 23.73 16.28 13.96
N TYR A 69 23.24 17.53 14.00
CA TYR A 69 22.29 18.00 12.99
C TYR A 69 22.91 18.04 11.60
N GLN A 70 24.16 18.52 11.49
CA GLN A 70 24.89 18.53 10.22
C GLN A 70 25.12 17.12 9.68
N PHE A 71 25.40 16.15 10.55
CA PHE A 71 25.44 14.73 10.18
C PHE A 71 24.09 14.24 9.64
N ILE A 72 22.98 14.50 10.35
CA ILE A 72 21.61 14.13 9.94
C ILE A 72 21.27 14.73 8.57
N LYS A 73 21.59 16.03 8.37
CA LYS A 73 21.35 16.75 7.13
C LYS A 73 22.12 16.15 5.96
N ASN A 74 23.40 15.83 6.16
CA ASN A 74 24.24 15.21 5.14
C ASN A 74 23.79 13.78 4.81
N PHE A 75 23.43 12.99 5.83
CA PHE A 75 22.92 11.63 5.65
C PHE A 75 21.60 11.61 4.87
N SER A 76 20.71 12.56 5.18
CA SER A 76 19.38 12.69 4.55
C SER A 76 19.41 13.36 3.17
N SER A 77 20.59 13.66 2.61
CA SER A 77 20.73 14.41 1.35
C SER A 77 20.22 13.68 0.10
N SER A 78 20.07 12.35 0.16
CA SER A 78 19.59 11.51 -0.94
C SER A 78 18.17 10.97 -0.67
N PRO A 79 17.12 11.75 -0.97
CA PRO A 79 15.74 11.41 -0.60
C PRO A 79 15.18 10.19 -1.34
N TYR A 80 15.85 9.71 -2.40
CA TYR A 80 15.43 8.52 -3.14
C TYR A 80 15.79 7.21 -2.43
N LYS A 81 16.79 7.23 -1.55
CA LYS A 81 17.31 6.04 -0.86
C LYS A 81 17.24 6.16 0.66
N LYS A 82 17.40 7.38 1.17
CA LYS A 82 17.47 7.68 2.60
C LYS A 82 16.22 8.42 3.03
N TYR A 83 15.70 8.08 4.21
CA TYR A 83 14.62 8.85 4.82
C TYR A 83 15.13 10.23 5.23
N MET A 84 14.20 11.18 5.37
CA MET A 84 14.52 12.48 5.94
C MET A 84 14.57 12.37 7.46
N HIS A 85 15.75 12.10 8.03
CA HIS A 85 15.95 11.97 9.49
C HIS A 85 15.81 13.29 10.25
N SER A 86 15.64 14.42 9.55
CA SER A 86 15.23 15.70 10.15
C SER A 86 13.75 15.76 10.50
N LYS A 87 12.93 14.85 9.95
CA LYS A 87 11.50 14.73 10.25
C LYS A 87 11.26 13.45 11.04
N LEU A 88 10.86 13.61 12.29
CA LEU A 88 10.64 12.49 13.19
C LEU A 88 9.14 12.28 13.42
N HIS A 89 8.75 11.02 13.54
CA HIS A 89 7.39 10.60 13.81
C HIS A 89 7.31 10.04 15.24
N ARG A 90 6.32 10.49 16.02
CA ARG A 90 6.08 9.96 17.36
C ARG A 90 4.63 9.57 17.58
N GLY A 91 4.43 8.42 18.20
CA GLY A 91 3.18 8.04 18.83
C GLY A 91 3.34 8.10 20.32
N VAL A 92 2.62 8.99 21.00
CA VAL A 92 2.85 9.29 22.42
C VAL A 92 1.58 9.06 23.21
N CYS A 93 1.71 8.33 24.31
CA CYS A 93 0.72 8.28 25.38
C CYS A 93 0.78 9.60 26.17
N ALA A 94 0.17 10.63 25.59
CA ALA A 94 0.24 12.02 26.03
C ALA A 94 -0.14 12.19 27.51
N SER A 95 -1.07 11.38 28.03
CA SER A 95 -1.48 11.42 29.44
C SER A 95 -0.43 10.90 30.42
N GLN A 96 0.39 9.92 30.00
CA GLN A 96 1.40 9.33 30.88
C GLN A 96 2.73 10.09 30.78
N ASN A 97 3.15 10.41 29.56
CA ASN A 97 4.49 10.96 29.33
C ASN A 97 4.53 12.48 29.40
N CYS A 98 3.41 13.15 29.08
CA CYS A 98 3.33 14.62 29.00
C CYS A 98 2.21 15.21 29.87
N GLY A 99 1.55 14.42 30.72
CA GLY A 99 0.54 14.89 31.67
C GLY A 99 -0.73 15.48 31.04
N LEU A 100 -1.05 15.16 29.79
CA LEU A 100 -2.24 15.69 29.10
C LEU A 100 -3.52 14.93 29.45
N ASN A 101 -4.63 15.66 29.59
CA ASN A 101 -5.94 15.09 29.86
C ASN A 101 -6.82 15.01 28.59
N ILE A 102 -7.99 14.39 28.71
CA ILE A 102 -8.99 14.20 27.63
C ILE A 102 -9.36 15.52 26.91
N SER A 103 -9.27 16.67 27.58
CA SER A 103 -9.51 17.99 26.97
C SER A 103 -8.66 18.26 25.73
N TYR A 104 -7.50 17.59 25.60
CA TYR A 104 -6.57 17.74 24.50
C TYR A 104 -6.81 16.77 23.33
N ALA A 105 -7.84 15.91 23.42
CA ALA A 105 -8.16 14.92 22.38
C ALA A 105 -8.53 15.54 21.03
N ASN A 106 -8.99 16.79 21.00
CA ASN A 106 -9.38 17.49 19.77
C ASN A 106 -8.21 17.92 18.87
N ALA A 107 -6.95 17.54 19.20
CA ALA A 107 -5.75 17.87 18.43
C ALA A 107 -5.63 19.37 18.11
N SER A 108 -6.04 20.23 19.05
CA SER A 108 -6.02 21.68 18.89
C SER A 108 -4.60 22.24 18.92
N GLU A 109 -4.42 23.52 18.54
CA GLU A 109 -3.14 24.22 18.66
C GLU A 109 -2.55 24.16 20.07
N SER A 110 -3.40 24.21 21.11
CA SER A 110 -2.96 24.04 22.50
C SER A 110 -2.34 22.67 22.79
N THR A 111 -2.85 21.61 22.14
CA THR A 111 -2.30 20.25 22.22
C THR A 111 -0.92 20.20 21.56
N ALA A 112 -0.76 20.86 20.41
CA ALA A 112 0.51 20.92 19.70
C ALA A 112 1.60 21.65 20.51
N VAL A 113 1.27 22.77 21.16
CA VAL A 113 2.22 23.52 22.00
C VAL A 113 2.68 22.68 23.20
N ALA A 114 1.75 22.06 23.93
CA ALA A 114 2.07 21.24 25.09
C ALA A 114 2.92 20.00 24.72
N LEU A 115 2.58 19.31 23.62
CA LEU A 115 3.37 18.18 23.12
C LEU A 115 4.75 18.62 22.61
N LYS A 116 4.84 19.78 21.96
CA LYS A 116 6.12 20.35 21.53
C LYS A 116 7.05 20.60 22.71
N GLU A 117 6.56 21.23 23.78
CA GLU A 117 7.39 21.52 24.97
C GLU A 117 7.89 20.22 25.63
N CYS A 118 6.99 19.24 25.81
CA CYS A 118 7.32 17.93 26.38
C CYS A 118 8.37 17.18 25.54
N LEU A 119 8.14 17.04 24.23
CA LEU A 119 9.01 16.28 23.34
C LEU A 119 10.32 17.01 23.03
N ASN A 120 10.31 18.33 22.92
CA ASN A 120 11.52 19.12 22.76
C ASN A 120 12.46 18.91 23.96
N THR A 121 11.93 18.87 25.17
CA THR A 121 12.73 18.57 26.37
C THR A 121 13.38 17.19 26.29
N SER A 122 12.62 16.17 25.86
CA SER A 122 13.13 14.80 25.70
C SER A 122 14.22 14.70 24.62
N ILE A 123 14.01 15.30 23.44
CA ILE A 123 14.97 15.29 22.33
C ILE A 123 16.24 16.08 22.70
N HIS A 124 16.08 17.23 23.36
CA HIS A 124 17.21 18.05 23.79
C HIS A 124 18.06 17.35 24.84
N GLN A 125 17.45 16.65 25.80
CA GLN A 125 18.19 15.89 26.81
C GLN A 125 18.88 14.65 26.22
N GLY A 126 18.25 13.96 25.27
CA GLY A 126 18.79 12.74 24.67
C GLY A 126 19.89 12.99 23.64
N TYR A 127 19.72 14.02 22.80
CA TYR A 127 20.54 14.22 21.60
C TYR A 127 21.16 15.63 21.50
N GLY A 128 20.81 16.56 22.39
CA GLY A 128 21.24 17.96 22.28
C GLY A 128 20.61 18.71 21.11
N LEU A 129 19.57 18.15 20.48
CA LEU A 129 18.85 18.74 19.34
C LEU A 129 17.60 19.47 19.80
N GLN A 130 17.12 20.42 18.99
CA GLN A 130 15.88 21.16 19.27
C GLN A 130 14.82 20.87 18.20
N VAL A 131 13.55 21.02 18.58
CA VAL A 131 12.39 20.86 17.70
C VAL A 131 11.87 22.23 17.27
N GLU A 132 11.91 22.52 15.96
CA GLU A 132 11.41 23.78 15.40
C GLU A 132 9.90 23.80 15.31
N THR A 133 9.31 22.77 14.70
CA THR A 133 7.86 22.66 14.51
C THR A 133 7.37 21.29 14.91
N LEU A 134 6.16 21.25 15.48
CA LEU A 134 5.46 20.03 15.80
C LEU A 134 4.02 20.16 15.30
N SER A 135 3.58 19.18 14.52
CA SER A 135 2.23 19.09 14.02
C SER A 135 1.56 17.84 14.62
N VAL A 136 0.34 18.02 15.14
CA VAL A 136 -0.46 16.92 15.66
C VAL A 136 -1.32 16.41 14.53
N ARG A 137 -1.12 15.15 14.14
CA ARG A 137 -1.91 14.54 13.06
C ARG A 137 -3.30 14.17 13.55
N TYR A 138 -3.37 13.51 14.70
CA TYR A 138 -4.61 13.25 15.44
C TYR A 138 -4.29 12.81 16.87
N CYS A 139 -5.30 12.91 17.74
CA CYS A 139 -5.28 12.26 19.04
C CYS A 139 -6.50 11.33 19.16
N LYS A 140 -6.34 10.29 19.97
CA LYS A 140 -7.34 9.24 20.19
C LYS A 140 -7.52 8.98 21.66
N THR A 141 -8.76 8.70 22.01
CA THR A 141 -9.20 8.24 23.32
C THR A 141 -9.89 6.88 23.19
N LYS A 142 -10.12 6.21 24.32
CA LYS A 142 -10.81 4.91 24.34
C LYS A 142 -12.25 4.97 23.80
N ALA A 143 -12.90 6.14 23.91
CA ALA A 143 -14.27 6.34 23.46
C ALA A 143 -14.39 6.61 21.95
N ASP A 144 -13.27 6.86 21.26
CA ASP A 144 -13.29 7.22 19.84
C ASP A 144 -13.53 6.00 18.95
N SER A 145 -14.77 5.83 18.51
CA SER A 145 -15.15 4.91 17.45
C SER A 145 -15.46 5.68 16.16
N LEU A 146 -15.28 5.03 15.02
CA LEU A 146 -15.73 5.57 13.74
C LEU A 146 -17.26 5.37 13.66
N PRO A 147 -18.07 6.43 13.52
CA PRO A 147 -19.50 6.26 13.36
C PRO A 147 -19.83 5.55 12.03
N ILE A 148 -20.94 4.81 12.03
CA ILE A 148 -21.44 4.15 10.82
C ILE A 148 -22.22 5.17 10.00
N ASP A 149 -21.79 5.38 8.76
CA ASP A 149 -22.41 6.32 7.84
C ASP A 149 -23.52 5.65 6.99
N ALA A 150 -24.37 6.46 6.35
CA ALA A 150 -25.36 5.97 5.39
C ALA A 150 -24.73 5.15 4.24
N LEU A 151 -23.51 5.51 3.83
CA LEU A 151 -22.77 4.79 2.79
C LEU A 151 -22.36 3.38 3.25
N ASP A 152 -22.01 3.23 4.53
CA ASP A 152 -21.65 1.93 5.11
C ASP A 152 -22.85 1.00 5.12
N LEU A 153 -24.03 1.53 5.47
CA LEU A 153 -25.29 0.79 5.44
C LEU A 153 -25.70 0.38 4.02
N THR A 154 -25.57 1.27 3.03
CA THR A 154 -25.97 0.96 1.64
C THR A 154 -25.06 -0.11 1.02
N ILE A 155 -23.74 0.04 1.14
CA ILE A 155 -22.78 -0.97 0.64
C ILE A 155 -22.95 -2.28 1.41
N GLY A 156 -23.14 -2.22 2.73
CA GLY A 156 -23.43 -3.40 3.55
C GLY A 156 -24.67 -4.16 3.07
N ALA A 157 -25.76 -3.45 2.78
CA ALA A 157 -26.98 -4.05 2.25
C ALA A 157 -26.78 -4.69 0.87
N ILE A 158 -26.02 -4.05 -0.03
CA ILE A 158 -25.69 -4.60 -1.35
C ILE A 158 -24.88 -5.89 -1.22
N LEU A 159 -23.84 -5.88 -0.39
CA LEU A 159 -23.00 -7.06 -0.16
C LEU A 159 -23.76 -8.20 0.48
N LEU A 160 -24.64 -7.89 1.45
CA LEU A 160 -25.53 -8.88 2.07
C LEU A 160 -26.49 -9.48 1.03
N ALA A 161 -27.10 -8.65 0.17
CA ALA A 161 -27.97 -9.14 -0.90
C ALA A 161 -27.22 -10.05 -1.88
N LEU A 162 -26.01 -9.68 -2.29
CA LEU A 162 -25.15 -10.52 -3.14
C LEU A 162 -24.83 -11.86 -2.47
N LEU A 163 -24.50 -11.84 -1.18
CA LEU A 163 -24.22 -13.05 -0.41
C LEU A 163 -25.46 -13.95 -0.30
N LEU A 164 -26.64 -13.38 -0.03
CA LEU A 164 -27.90 -14.12 0.02
C LEU A 164 -28.27 -14.74 -1.33
N VAL A 165 -28.03 -14.04 -2.45
CA VAL A 165 -28.23 -14.60 -3.80
C VAL A 165 -27.28 -15.78 -4.03
N ASN A 166 -26.00 -15.65 -3.69
CA ASN A 166 -25.03 -16.74 -3.84
C ASN A 166 -25.40 -17.96 -2.98
N LEU A 167 -25.80 -17.73 -1.72
CA LEU A 167 -26.24 -18.80 -0.82
C LEU A 167 -27.53 -19.45 -1.31
N GLY A 168 -28.52 -18.67 -1.75
CA GLY A 168 -29.79 -19.16 -2.29
C GLY A 168 -29.60 -20.01 -3.54
N CYS A 169 -28.79 -19.56 -4.50
CA CYS A 169 -28.47 -20.32 -5.70
C CYS A 169 -27.68 -21.60 -5.38
N SER A 170 -26.77 -21.55 -4.40
CA SER A 170 -26.00 -22.72 -3.98
C SER A 170 -26.85 -23.74 -3.21
N ALA A 171 -27.78 -23.28 -2.36
CA ALA A 171 -28.73 -24.12 -1.66
C ALA A 171 -29.69 -24.81 -2.63
N TYR A 172 -30.24 -24.07 -3.61
CA TYR A 172 -31.07 -24.63 -4.67
C TYR A 172 -30.34 -25.76 -5.41
N HIS A 173 -29.08 -25.52 -5.81
CA HIS A 173 -28.27 -26.54 -6.50
C HIS A 173 -27.97 -27.76 -5.62
N PHE A 174 -27.82 -27.57 -4.31
CA PHE A 174 -27.55 -28.64 -3.36
C PHE A 174 -28.78 -29.52 -3.10
N PHE A 175 -29.95 -28.92 -2.88
CA PHE A 175 -31.20 -29.63 -2.59
C PHE A 175 -31.89 -30.21 -3.83
N TRP A 176 -31.76 -29.53 -4.96
CA TRP A 176 -32.34 -29.95 -6.23
C TRP A 176 -31.23 -30.07 -7.29
N PRO A 177 -30.42 -31.14 -7.24
CA PRO A 177 -29.42 -31.39 -8.27
C PRO A 177 -30.15 -31.67 -9.58
N GLY A 178 -30.32 -30.63 -10.40
CA GLY A 178 -30.82 -30.78 -11.77
C GLY A 178 -29.93 -31.73 -12.55
N GLU A 179 -30.52 -32.48 -13.47
CA GLU A 179 -29.79 -33.31 -14.42
C GLU A 179 -28.76 -32.42 -15.17
N LYS A 180 -27.58 -32.99 -15.44
CA LYS A 180 -26.36 -32.24 -15.81
C LYS A 180 -26.65 -31.16 -16.87
N ASP A 181 -26.49 -29.89 -16.46
CA ASP A 181 -26.54 -28.67 -17.28
C ASP A 181 -27.91 -28.16 -17.81
N GLU A 182 -29.05 -28.66 -17.33
CA GLU A 182 -30.38 -28.09 -17.69
C GLU A 182 -30.89 -26.97 -16.76
N GLY A 183 -30.04 -26.46 -15.86
CA GLY A 183 -30.38 -25.35 -14.99
C GLY A 183 -30.30 -23.97 -15.67
N ASN A 184 -31.09 -23.00 -15.20
CA ASN A 184 -31.00 -21.62 -15.68
C ASN A 184 -29.55 -21.09 -15.56
N LYS A 185 -28.95 -20.70 -16.69
CA LYS A 185 -27.55 -20.24 -16.80
C LYS A 185 -27.21 -19.12 -15.82
N TYR A 186 -28.15 -18.21 -15.58
CA TYR A 186 -27.96 -17.08 -14.65
C TYR A 186 -27.85 -17.54 -13.19
N MET A 187 -28.68 -18.50 -12.79
CA MET A 187 -28.65 -19.05 -11.42
C MET A 187 -27.39 -19.88 -11.18
N LEU A 188 -26.96 -20.65 -12.18
CA LEU A 188 -25.71 -21.42 -12.13
C LEU A 188 -24.47 -20.53 -12.02
N ALA A 189 -24.53 -19.28 -12.51
CA ALA A 189 -23.43 -18.32 -12.41
C ALA A 189 -23.17 -17.84 -10.97
N PHE A 190 -24.20 -17.84 -10.11
CA PHE A 190 -24.08 -17.49 -8.68
C PHE A 190 -23.94 -18.71 -7.76
N CYS A 191 -23.79 -19.92 -8.32
CA CYS A 191 -23.59 -21.14 -7.55
C CYS A 191 -22.12 -21.30 -7.12
N VAL A 192 -21.87 -21.23 -5.82
CA VAL A 192 -20.52 -21.31 -5.24
C VAL A 192 -19.87 -22.66 -5.52
N GLN A 193 -20.60 -23.78 -5.44
CA GLN A 193 -20.01 -25.10 -5.67
C GLN A 193 -19.55 -25.30 -7.12
N LYS A 194 -20.31 -24.79 -8.10
CA LYS A 194 -19.94 -24.85 -9.54
C LYS A 194 -18.73 -23.96 -9.81
N ASN A 195 -18.76 -22.71 -9.33
CA ASN A 195 -17.66 -21.76 -9.47
C ASN A 195 -16.38 -22.26 -8.77
N TRP A 196 -16.48 -22.90 -7.62
CA TRP A 196 -15.35 -23.50 -6.91
C TRP A 196 -14.72 -24.67 -7.68
N LYS A 197 -15.54 -25.54 -8.29
CA LYS A 197 -15.04 -26.59 -9.18
C LYS A 197 -14.31 -26.02 -10.39
N ALA A 198 -14.87 -24.96 -11.00
CA ALA A 198 -14.24 -24.26 -12.12
C ALA A 198 -12.93 -23.56 -11.72
N LEU A 199 -12.87 -22.98 -10.52
CA LEU A 199 -11.67 -22.33 -9.98
C LEU A 199 -10.53 -23.34 -9.77
N LYS A 200 -10.83 -24.51 -9.17
CA LYS A 200 -9.82 -25.55 -8.91
C LYS A 200 -9.29 -26.22 -10.16
N HIS A 201 -10.15 -26.48 -11.14
CA HIS A 201 -9.77 -27.22 -12.34
C HIS A 201 -9.30 -26.33 -13.48
N GLY A 202 -9.14 -25.02 -13.23
CA GLY A 202 -8.52 -24.04 -14.11
C GLY A 202 -8.89 -24.26 -15.57
N GLY A 203 -10.00 -23.65 -16.02
CA GLY A 203 -10.54 -23.84 -17.37
C GLY A 203 -9.43 -23.95 -18.42
N SER A 204 -9.45 -25.04 -19.21
CA SER A 204 -8.43 -25.37 -20.21
C SER A 204 -8.16 -24.13 -21.06
N ALA A 205 -7.08 -23.42 -20.75
CA ALA A 205 -6.71 -22.20 -21.44
C ALA A 205 -6.31 -22.61 -22.87
N GLU A 206 -7.26 -22.51 -23.80
CA GLU A 206 -7.09 -22.56 -25.25
C GLU A 206 -5.95 -23.47 -25.71
N GLY A 207 -6.13 -24.79 -25.53
CA GLY A 207 -5.24 -25.79 -26.11
C GLY A 207 -3.78 -25.76 -25.62
N GLY A 208 -3.47 -25.03 -24.54
CA GLY A 208 -2.12 -24.95 -24.00
C GLY A 208 -1.16 -24.00 -24.74
N LEU A 209 -1.60 -23.31 -25.80
CA LEU A 209 -0.76 -22.41 -26.61
C LEU A 209 -0.12 -21.28 -25.76
N PHE A 210 -0.82 -20.84 -24.72
CA PHE A 210 -0.41 -19.72 -23.86
C PHE A 210 0.01 -20.13 -22.44
N LYS A 211 0.40 -21.40 -22.20
CA LYS A 211 0.83 -21.85 -20.86
C LYS A 211 1.98 -21.02 -20.28
N CYS A 212 2.95 -20.64 -21.11
CA CYS A 212 4.06 -19.77 -20.71
C CYS A 212 3.58 -18.40 -20.21
N PHE A 213 2.60 -17.79 -20.90
CA PHE A 213 2.00 -16.51 -20.46
C PHE A 213 1.29 -16.64 -19.11
N GLN A 214 0.71 -17.80 -18.80
CA GLN A 214 0.10 -18.02 -17.50
C GLN A 214 1.15 -18.13 -16.38
N ALA A 215 2.29 -18.78 -16.65
CA ALA A 215 3.42 -18.79 -15.71
C ALA A 215 3.98 -17.38 -15.50
N LEU A 216 4.20 -16.63 -16.58
CA LEU A 216 4.69 -15.26 -16.51
C LEU A 216 3.74 -14.38 -15.68
N ARG A 217 2.44 -14.45 -15.94
CA ARG A 217 1.41 -13.75 -15.15
C ARG A 217 1.45 -14.10 -13.67
N PHE A 218 1.64 -15.38 -13.33
CA PHE A 218 1.72 -15.80 -11.94
C PHE A 218 2.91 -15.13 -11.23
N TYR A 219 4.11 -15.22 -11.80
CA TYR A 219 5.30 -14.61 -11.21
C TYR A 219 5.18 -13.10 -11.12
N THR A 220 4.70 -12.44 -12.17
CA THR A 220 4.55 -10.99 -12.17
C THR A 220 3.47 -10.55 -11.17
N MET A 221 2.39 -11.32 -10.93
CA MET A 221 1.41 -11.03 -9.88
C MET A 221 2.00 -11.15 -8.47
N VAL A 222 2.81 -12.19 -8.21
CA VAL A 222 3.50 -12.35 -6.92
C VAL A 222 4.45 -11.19 -6.67
N MET A 223 5.20 -10.75 -7.70
CA MET A 223 6.10 -9.60 -7.59
C MET A 223 5.35 -8.30 -7.32
N ILE A 224 4.21 -8.05 -8.00
CA ILE A 224 3.36 -6.86 -7.74
C ILE A 224 2.82 -6.88 -6.32
N LEU A 225 2.32 -8.03 -5.84
CA LEU A 225 1.81 -8.15 -4.48
C LEU A 225 2.91 -7.86 -3.44
N GLY A 226 4.11 -8.41 -3.67
CA GLY A 226 5.29 -8.14 -2.84
C GLY A 226 5.67 -6.67 -2.85
N LEU A 227 5.69 -6.04 -4.02
CA LEU A 227 5.96 -4.60 -4.17
C LEU A 227 4.97 -3.74 -3.37
N HIS A 228 3.66 -3.91 -3.57
CA HIS A 228 2.68 -3.09 -2.85
C HIS A 228 2.78 -3.31 -1.33
N SER A 229 3.02 -4.55 -0.89
CA SER A 229 3.25 -4.84 0.53
C SER A 229 4.46 -4.07 1.08
N MET A 230 5.58 -4.06 0.34
CA MET A 230 6.78 -3.32 0.73
C MET A 230 6.59 -1.80 0.72
N ILE A 231 5.83 -1.26 -0.24
CA ILE A 231 5.48 0.16 -0.28
C ILE A 231 4.76 0.56 1.01
N PHE A 232 3.75 -0.21 1.44
CA PHE A 232 3.03 0.09 2.70
C PHE A 232 3.92 -0.03 3.94
N ILE A 233 4.89 -0.96 3.95
CA ILE A 233 5.87 -1.06 5.03
C ILE A 233 6.76 0.20 5.05
N GLY A 234 7.26 0.66 3.90
CA GLY A 234 8.12 1.86 3.82
C GLY A 234 7.40 3.18 4.11
N TYR A 235 6.10 3.28 3.82
CA TYR A 235 5.28 4.44 4.22
C TYR A 235 4.79 4.36 5.68
N GLY A 236 4.92 3.20 6.31
CA GLY A 236 4.51 2.97 7.69
C GLY A 236 5.52 3.50 8.71
N TYR A 237 5.17 3.37 9.99
CA TYR A 237 6.10 3.66 11.09
C TYR A 237 7.03 2.46 11.31
N THR A 238 8.28 2.57 10.87
CA THR A 238 9.24 1.45 10.90
C THR A 238 10.24 1.62 12.03
N ALA A 239 10.36 0.61 12.89
CA ALA A 239 11.35 0.62 13.98
C ALA A 239 12.80 0.50 13.47
N ASN A 240 13.01 -0.19 12.34
CA ASN A 240 14.32 -0.29 11.69
C ASN A 240 14.25 0.29 10.26
N PRO A 241 14.37 1.62 10.11
CA PRO A 241 14.40 2.26 8.79
C PRO A 241 15.67 1.92 7.98
N GLU A 242 16.78 1.64 8.65
CA GLU A 242 18.07 1.30 8.01
C GLU A 242 17.92 0.11 7.06
N PHE A 243 17.23 -0.95 7.51
CA PHE A 243 16.97 -2.14 6.68
C PHE A 243 16.26 -1.80 5.35
N ILE A 244 15.36 -0.83 5.35
CA ILE A 244 14.63 -0.42 4.14
C ILE A 244 15.54 0.42 3.24
N GLU A 245 16.31 1.34 3.82
CA GLU A 245 17.27 2.16 3.08
C GLU A 245 18.38 1.33 2.42
N GLU A 246 18.88 0.30 3.11
CA GLU A 246 19.87 -0.65 2.59
C GLU A 246 19.27 -1.62 1.57
N SER A 247 17.95 -1.83 1.60
CA SER A 247 17.29 -2.71 0.63
C SER A 247 17.36 -2.18 -0.80
N TYR A 248 17.71 -0.91 -1.02
CA TYR A 248 18.02 -0.37 -2.34
C TYR A 248 19.37 -0.83 -2.90
N ASP A 249 20.28 -1.33 -2.07
CA ASP A 249 21.60 -1.83 -2.50
C ASP A 249 21.58 -3.31 -2.87
N ASP A 250 20.58 -4.06 -2.40
CA ASP A 250 20.39 -5.45 -2.79
C ASP A 250 19.77 -5.54 -4.19
N PHE A 251 20.40 -6.30 -5.08
CA PHE A 251 19.97 -6.42 -6.48
C PHE A 251 18.52 -6.89 -6.65
N PHE A 252 18.09 -7.90 -5.88
CA PHE A 252 16.75 -8.47 -6.04
C PHE A 252 15.68 -7.54 -5.47
N LYS A 253 15.97 -6.89 -4.34
CA LYS A 253 15.06 -5.90 -3.74
C LYS A 253 15.00 -4.62 -4.57
N ALA A 254 16.12 -4.14 -5.10
CA ALA A 254 16.17 -3.00 -6.02
C ALA A 254 15.38 -3.26 -7.31
N LEU A 255 15.47 -4.48 -7.87
CA LEU A 255 14.63 -4.89 -9.00
C LEU A 255 13.14 -4.84 -8.66
N LEU A 256 12.77 -5.30 -7.46
CA LEU A 256 11.39 -5.27 -6.99
C LEU A 256 10.89 -3.83 -6.80
N PHE A 257 11.69 -2.94 -6.20
CA PHE A 257 11.37 -1.51 -6.08
C PHE A 257 11.25 -0.79 -7.42
N ASN A 258 11.88 -1.31 -8.48
CA ASN A 258 11.70 -0.81 -9.85
C ASN A 258 10.39 -1.32 -10.48
N ALA A 259 9.28 -0.96 -9.86
CA ALA A 259 7.90 -1.31 -10.22
C ALA A 259 7.60 -1.15 -11.72
N ARG A 260 8.20 -0.13 -12.36
CA ARG A 260 7.95 0.23 -13.76
C ARG A 260 8.27 -0.92 -14.71
N VAL A 261 9.33 -1.68 -14.44
CA VAL A 261 9.74 -2.81 -15.28
C VAL A 261 8.69 -3.92 -15.22
N ILE A 262 8.19 -4.23 -14.01
CA ILE A 262 7.19 -5.28 -13.80
C ILE A 262 5.86 -4.91 -14.47
N VAL A 263 5.43 -3.66 -14.31
CA VAL A 263 4.20 -3.14 -14.90
C VAL A 263 4.27 -3.14 -16.44
N GLN A 264 5.43 -2.83 -17.04
CA GLN A 264 5.61 -2.91 -18.49
C GLN A 264 5.39 -4.32 -19.03
N ILE A 265 5.86 -5.37 -18.32
CA ILE A 265 5.64 -6.76 -18.73
C ILE A 265 4.13 -7.05 -18.79
N PHE A 266 3.35 -6.56 -17.81
CA PHE A 266 1.89 -6.69 -17.83
C PHE A 266 1.23 -5.97 -19.00
N PHE A 267 1.65 -4.74 -19.32
CA PHE A 267 1.09 -4.01 -20.45
C PHE A 267 1.39 -4.70 -21.78
N VAL A 268 2.60 -5.20 -21.98
CA VAL A 268 2.97 -5.96 -23.18
C VAL A 268 2.14 -7.24 -23.31
N MET A 269 2.01 -8.01 -22.22
CA MET A 269 1.18 -9.22 -22.22
C MET A 269 -0.30 -8.91 -22.51
N GLY A 270 -0.84 -7.88 -21.88
CA GLY A 270 -2.23 -7.46 -22.06
C GLY A 270 -2.50 -6.99 -23.49
N GLY A 271 -1.58 -6.20 -24.06
CA GLY A 271 -1.65 -5.72 -25.44
C GLY A 271 -1.58 -6.86 -26.46
N PHE A 272 -0.62 -7.78 -26.29
CA PHE A 272 -0.46 -8.95 -27.16
C PHE A 272 -1.73 -9.82 -27.19
N LEU A 273 -2.31 -10.14 -26.03
CA LEU A 273 -3.49 -10.99 -25.96
C LEU A 273 -4.74 -10.30 -26.49
N MET A 274 -4.87 -8.98 -26.30
CA MET A 274 -5.95 -8.21 -26.93
C MET A 274 -5.81 -8.23 -28.46
N ALA A 275 -4.61 -7.97 -28.98
CA ALA A 275 -4.35 -8.00 -30.42
C ALA A 275 -4.63 -9.37 -31.02
N TYR A 276 -4.16 -10.45 -30.38
CA TYR A 276 -4.45 -11.83 -30.79
C TYR A 276 -5.95 -12.11 -30.86
N LYS A 277 -6.72 -11.72 -29.83
CA LYS A 277 -8.18 -11.91 -29.81
C LYS A 277 -8.89 -11.12 -30.90
N MET A 278 -8.44 -9.89 -31.17
CA MET A 278 -9.00 -9.07 -32.24
C MET A 278 -8.72 -9.67 -33.63
N LEU A 279 -7.51 -10.21 -33.85
CA LEU A 279 -7.15 -10.87 -35.11
C LEU A 279 -7.99 -12.12 -35.35
N VAL A 280 -8.12 -13.00 -34.35
CA VAL A 280 -8.97 -14.21 -34.45
C VAL A 280 -10.44 -13.85 -34.67
N TYR A 281 -10.95 -12.81 -34.02
CA TYR A 281 -12.31 -12.34 -34.25
C TYR A 281 -12.52 -11.82 -35.68
N ALA A 282 -11.51 -11.16 -36.25
CA ALA A 282 -11.55 -10.61 -37.61
C ALA A 282 -11.55 -11.69 -38.70
N GLU A 283 -11.16 -12.93 -38.41
CA GLU A 283 -11.25 -14.06 -39.35
C GLU A 283 -12.70 -14.44 -39.66
N THR A 284 -13.62 -14.18 -38.72
CA THR A 284 -15.03 -14.59 -38.83
C THR A 284 -16.00 -13.41 -38.94
N HIS A 285 -15.54 -12.19 -38.63
CA HIS A 285 -16.36 -10.98 -38.61
C HIS A 285 -15.66 -9.83 -39.33
N PRO A 286 -16.38 -8.98 -40.10
CA PRO A 286 -15.78 -7.82 -40.74
C PRO A 286 -15.27 -6.84 -39.70
N PHE A 287 -13.99 -6.47 -39.80
CA PHE A 287 -13.39 -5.50 -38.90
C PHE A 287 -14.00 -4.11 -39.14
N THR A 288 -14.84 -3.68 -38.21
CA THR A 288 -15.48 -2.35 -38.23
C THR A 288 -14.87 -1.50 -37.11
N LEU A 289 -14.72 -0.19 -37.27
CA LEU A 289 -14.24 0.71 -36.20
C LEU A 289 -15.06 0.62 -34.88
N LYS A 290 -16.26 0.05 -34.93
CA LYS A 290 -17.11 -0.25 -33.77
C LYS A 290 -16.63 -1.42 -32.90
N THR A 291 -15.76 -2.31 -33.40
CA THR A 291 -15.27 -3.47 -32.66
C THR A 291 -14.36 -3.09 -31.50
N VAL A 292 -13.57 -2.02 -31.66
CA VAL A 292 -12.65 -1.50 -30.63
C VAL A 292 -13.40 -0.98 -29.39
N PRO A 293 -14.35 -0.02 -29.49
CA PRO A 293 -15.09 0.44 -28.31
C PRO A 293 -15.92 -0.69 -27.68
N MET A 294 -16.48 -1.62 -28.48
CA MET A 294 -17.17 -2.79 -27.95
C MET A 294 -16.24 -3.68 -27.11
N ALA A 295 -15.01 -3.92 -27.57
CA ALA A 295 -14.01 -4.68 -26.83
C ALA A 295 -13.61 -3.99 -25.51
N LEU A 296 -13.50 -2.66 -25.52
CA LEU A 296 -13.22 -1.87 -24.31
C LEU A 296 -14.37 -1.94 -23.30
N VAL A 297 -15.62 -1.81 -23.74
CA VAL A 297 -16.80 -1.92 -22.87
C VAL A 297 -16.91 -3.32 -22.28
N ASN A 298 -16.70 -4.37 -23.08
CA ASN A 298 -16.71 -5.75 -22.57
C ASN A 298 -15.60 -5.99 -21.54
N ARG A 299 -14.42 -5.38 -21.73
CA ARG A 299 -13.32 -5.43 -20.75
C ARG A 299 -13.70 -4.69 -19.47
N TRP A 300 -14.30 -3.51 -19.59
CA TRP A 300 -14.77 -2.71 -18.45
C TRP A 300 -15.82 -3.48 -17.64
N LEU A 301 -16.86 -4.02 -18.30
CA LEU A 301 -17.91 -4.83 -17.66
C LEU A 301 -17.38 -6.09 -16.97
N ARG A 302 -16.27 -6.66 -17.47
CA ARG A 302 -15.63 -7.83 -16.87
C ARG A 302 -14.85 -7.48 -15.59
N LEU A 303 -14.15 -6.35 -15.57
CA LEU A 303 -13.24 -5.99 -14.47
C LEU A 303 -13.95 -5.22 -13.36
N MET A 304 -14.83 -4.30 -13.74
CA MET A 304 -15.43 -3.35 -12.82
C MET A 304 -16.22 -3.96 -11.66
N PRO A 305 -17.02 -5.03 -11.83
CA PRO A 305 -17.79 -5.57 -10.70
C PRO A 305 -16.93 -5.94 -9.51
N ALA A 306 -15.77 -6.59 -9.74
CA ALA A 306 -14.84 -6.96 -8.68
C ALA A 306 -14.17 -5.72 -8.06
N VAL A 307 -13.74 -4.76 -8.89
CA VAL A 307 -13.11 -3.51 -8.43
C VAL A 307 -14.06 -2.68 -7.58
N LEU A 308 -15.32 -2.55 -7.98
CA LEU A 308 -16.34 -1.81 -7.23
C LEU A 308 -16.62 -2.44 -5.86
N VAL A 309 -16.61 -3.77 -5.76
CA VAL A 309 -16.77 -4.47 -4.47
C VAL A 309 -15.59 -4.18 -3.55
N VAL A 310 -14.35 -4.28 -4.04
CA VAL A 310 -13.14 -4.01 -3.25
C VAL A 310 -13.08 -2.55 -2.81
N MET A 311 -13.35 -1.62 -3.73
CA MET A 311 -13.41 -0.19 -3.44
C MET A 311 -14.53 0.15 -2.45
N GLY A 312 -15.70 -0.45 -2.61
CA GLY A 312 -16.82 -0.32 -1.69
C GLY A 312 -16.49 -0.79 -0.28
N LEU A 313 -15.80 -1.93 -0.15
CA LEU A 313 -15.31 -2.43 1.14
C LEU A 313 -14.28 -1.49 1.78
N ALA A 314 -13.29 -1.03 1.00
CA ALA A 314 -12.24 -0.13 1.48
C ALA A 314 -12.79 1.21 1.98
N MET A 315 -13.82 1.76 1.31
CA MET A 315 -14.43 3.04 1.70
C MET A 315 -15.44 2.95 2.86
N THR A 316 -15.82 1.73 3.28
CA THR A 316 -16.86 1.49 4.30
C THR A 316 -16.41 0.61 5.45
N TRP A 317 -16.42 -0.71 5.25
CA TRP A 317 -16.34 -1.71 6.31
C TRP A 317 -14.91 -1.96 6.76
N VAL A 318 -13.91 -1.87 5.88
CA VAL A 318 -12.51 -2.15 6.22
C VAL A 318 -12.03 -1.25 7.38
N PRO A 319 -12.25 0.08 7.40
CA PRO A 319 -11.90 0.93 8.54
C PRO A 319 -12.44 0.49 9.91
N HIS A 320 -13.57 -0.22 9.95
CA HIS A 320 -14.21 -0.68 11.18
C HIS A 320 -13.66 -2.01 11.71
N LEU A 321 -12.84 -2.73 10.94
CA LEU A 321 -12.31 -4.06 11.32
C LEU A 321 -11.15 -3.99 12.32
N GLY A 322 -10.61 -2.81 12.58
CA GLY A 322 -9.44 -2.65 13.43
C GLY A 322 -9.29 -1.25 13.97
N SER A 323 -8.29 -1.08 14.84
CA SER A 323 -7.89 0.18 15.43
C SER A 323 -6.38 0.16 15.66
N GLY A 324 -5.75 1.32 15.64
CA GLY A 324 -4.34 1.46 15.96
C GLY A 324 -3.70 2.63 15.21
N PRO A 325 -2.46 2.99 15.58
CA PRO A 325 -1.79 4.16 15.03
C PRO A 325 -1.51 4.02 13.53
N MET A 326 -1.10 2.82 13.11
CA MET A 326 -0.89 2.50 11.69
C MET A 326 -2.21 2.32 10.93
N TRP A 327 -3.27 1.87 11.59
CA TRP A 327 -4.59 1.68 10.98
C TRP A 327 -5.17 3.00 10.47
N ASP A 328 -5.07 4.06 11.27
CA ASP A 328 -5.54 5.39 10.88
C ASP A 328 -4.64 6.00 9.79
N ALA A 329 -3.33 5.79 9.85
CA ALA A 329 -2.38 6.30 8.87
C ALA A 329 -2.53 5.65 7.47
N VAL A 330 -2.91 4.37 7.42
CA VAL A 330 -3.02 3.60 6.18
C VAL A 330 -4.48 3.44 5.75
N VAL A 331 -5.29 2.75 6.55
CA VAL A 331 -6.65 2.32 6.19
C VAL A 331 -7.64 3.48 6.18
N LYS A 332 -7.64 4.35 7.20
CA LYS A 332 -8.55 5.50 7.21
C LYS A 332 -8.17 6.54 6.15
N ARG A 333 -6.87 6.76 5.94
CA ARG A 333 -6.39 7.59 4.82
C ARG A 333 -6.88 7.05 3.48
N GLU A 334 -6.77 5.75 3.24
CA GLU A 334 -7.25 5.12 2.01
C GLU A 334 -8.77 5.27 1.84
N ARG A 335 -9.56 5.09 2.92
CA ARG A 335 -11.00 5.35 2.93
C ARG A 335 -11.32 6.78 2.49
N ASP A 336 -10.66 7.78 3.06
CA ASP A 336 -10.95 9.19 2.77
C ASP A 336 -10.54 9.59 1.34
N MET A 337 -9.40 9.07 0.86
CA MET A 337 -9.00 9.23 -0.55
C MET A 337 -9.98 8.53 -1.49
N CYS A 338 -10.46 7.32 -1.15
CA CYS A 338 -11.47 6.65 -1.95
C CYS A 338 -12.82 7.36 -1.95
N ARG A 339 -13.27 7.92 -0.82
CA ARG A 339 -14.53 8.68 -0.78
C ARG A 339 -14.50 9.94 -1.63
N SER A 340 -13.35 10.60 -1.73
CA SER A 340 -13.16 11.80 -2.57
C SER A 340 -12.88 11.47 -4.04
N ASN A 341 -12.11 10.41 -4.32
CA ASN A 341 -11.51 10.14 -5.64
C ASN A 341 -11.91 8.80 -6.27
N TRP A 342 -12.96 8.11 -5.80
CA TRP A 342 -13.43 6.82 -6.35
C TRP A 342 -13.60 6.80 -7.88
N TRP A 343 -14.00 7.93 -8.46
CA TRP A 343 -14.28 8.05 -9.89
C TRP A 343 -13.03 7.82 -10.76
N GLN A 344 -11.83 8.12 -10.24
CA GLN A 344 -10.56 7.92 -10.96
C GLN A 344 -10.35 6.44 -11.32
N LEU A 345 -10.74 5.54 -10.40
CA LEU A 345 -10.65 4.10 -10.60
C LEU A 345 -11.77 3.58 -11.50
N VAL A 346 -12.97 4.17 -11.44
CA VAL A 346 -14.11 3.77 -12.28
C VAL A 346 -13.88 4.02 -13.77
N ILE A 347 -13.18 5.10 -14.10
CA ILE A 347 -12.78 5.41 -15.48
C ILE A 347 -11.47 4.72 -15.90
N LEU A 348 -10.87 3.91 -15.02
CA LEU A 348 -9.59 3.22 -15.22
C LEU A 348 -8.43 4.17 -15.57
N MET A 349 -8.41 5.38 -14.97
CA MET A 349 -7.33 6.35 -15.16
C MET A 349 -6.73 6.90 -13.84
N PRO A 350 -6.39 6.04 -12.85
CA PRO A 350 -5.70 6.51 -11.66
C PRO A 350 -4.30 7.09 -12.00
N ASN A 351 -3.65 6.59 -13.05
CA ASN A 351 -2.27 6.91 -13.42
C ASN A 351 -2.05 8.37 -13.87
N LEU A 352 -3.12 9.16 -14.03
CA LEU A 352 -3.05 10.59 -14.37
C LEU A 352 -2.89 11.48 -13.13
N PHE A 353 -3.05 10.93 -11.93
CA PHE A 353 -3.04 11.69 -10.68
C PHE A 353 -1.83 11.33 -9.81
N PRO A 354 -1.40 12.26 -8.93
CA PRO A 354 -0.34 11.98 -7.96
C PRO A 354 -0.71 10.83 -7.02
N PHE A 355 0.31 10.07 -6.58
CA PHE A 355 0.15 8.86 -5.76
C PHE A 355 -0.61 9.11 -4.46
N GLU A 356 -0.42 10.29 -3.85
CA GLU A 356 -1.00 10.69 -2.58
C GLU A 356 -2.52 10.87 -2.62
N HIS A 357 -3.08 11.02 -3.83
CA HIS A 357 -4.51 11.24 -4.05
C HIS A 357 -5.22 10.02 -4.64
N LEU A 358 -4.52 8.90 -4.83
CA LEU A 358 -5.10 7.71 -5.43
C LEU A 358 -6.04 6.98 -4.47
N CYS A 359 -7.20 6.58 -4.98
CA CYS A 359 -8.03 5.55 -4.35
C CYS A 359 -7.48 4.16 -4.71
N LEU A 360 -7.27 3.31 -3.70
CA LEU A 360 -6.65 1.98 -3.85
C LEU A 360 -5.34 2.05 -4.66
N PRO A 361 -4.22 2.53 -4.08
CA PRO A 361 -2.95 2.68 -4.80
C PRO A 361 -2.45 1.40 -5.49
N GLN A 362 -2.84 0.24 -4.99
CA GLN A 362 -2.59 -1.09 -5.56
C GLN A 362 -3.35 -1.40 -6.87
N ALA A 363 -4.32 -0.57 -7.26
CA ALA A 363 -5.07 -0.74 -8.50
C ALA A 363 -4.46 0.00 -9.70
N TRP A 364 -3.34 0.69 -9.49
CA TRP A 364 -2.57 1.47 -10.47
C TRP A 364 -1.73 0.63 -11.44
#